data_AF-A0A7S3TF47-F1
#
_entry.id   AF-A0A7S3TF47-F1
#
_cell.length_a   1.000
_cell.length_b   1.000
_cell.length_c   1.000
_cell.angle_alpha   90.00
_cell.angle_beta   90.00
_cell.angle_gamma   90.00
#
_symmetry.space_group_name_H-M   'P 1'
#
loop_
_entity.id
_entity.type
_entity.pdbx_description
1 polymer ?
#
loop_
_entity_poly.entity_id
_entity_poly.type
_entity_poly.pdbx_seq_one_letter_code
_entity_poly.pdbx_strand_id
1 'polypeptide(L)'
;IPMGGMGQQLAGPPPPEALELLVRLKWGILALMGTGAARFLLAAGAGGLAMDLFATLQIFLCCCMGAFLLKEDEHLSKFYQCLATSLCKMCAEQGQGGMSCLMPLLICDVLNLVFDVFQKIAYIGIMPYGIALLASMAAEGYVAYYAYQAYRVCQEHMSGVSAQGGDMEMQGGGGSVNLFSGSGQRLGS
;
A
#
# COMPACT_ATOMS: atom_id res chain seq x y z
N ILE A 1 21.68 -9.34 -6.99
CA ILE A 1 21.99 -8.68 -5.70
C ILE A 1 20.82 -8.97 -4.77
N PRO A 2 21.00 -9.77 -3.70
CA PRO A 2 19.91 -10.06 -2.78
C PRO A 2 19.57 -8.76 -2.04
N MET A 3 18.48 -8.10 -2.43
CA MET A 3 17.88 -7.00 -1.66
C MET A 3 17.13 -7.55 -0.43
N GLY A 4 17.79 -8.41 0.35
CA GLY A 4 17.22 -9.19 1.45
C GLY A 4 17.01 -8.41 2.75
N GLY A 5 16.81 -7.10 2.68
CA GLY A 5 16.71 -6.24 3.87
C GLY A 5 15.60 -5.19 3.83
N MET A 6 14.82 -5.08 2.74
CA MET A 6 13.71 -4.12 2.71
C MET A 6 12.49 -4.71 3.42
N GLY A 7 12.47 -4.51 4.73
CA GLY A 7 11.33 -4.74 5.62
C GLY A 7 11.31 -6.15 6.19
N GLN A 8 11.58 -6.27 7.49
CA GLN A 8 10.93 -7.35 8.24
C GLN A 8 9.44 -7.28 7.89
N GLN A 9 8.94 -8.30 7.20
CA GLN A 9 7.52 -8.40 6.89
C GLN A 9 6.79 -8.15 8.20
N LEU A 10 5.90 -7.16 8.21
CA LEU A 10 4.97 -6.93 9.31
C LEU A 10 4.00 -8.11 9.39
N ALA A 11 4.53 -9.23 9.88
CA ALA A 11 3.86 -10.50 10.03
C ALA A 11 3.36 -10.57 11.47
N GLY A 12 2.11 -10.18 11.65
CA GLY A 12 1.42 -10.19 12.93
C GLY A 12 0.04 -9.56 12.76
N PRO A 13 -0.93 -9.90 13.63
CA PRO A 13 -2.21 -9.21 13.64
C PRO A 13 -1.98 -7.70 13.85
N PRO A 14 -2.62 -6.82 13.06
CA PRO A 14 -2.45 -5.38 13.24
C PRO A 14 -2.94 -4.96 14.62
N PRO A 15 -2.24 -4.04 15.32
CA PRO A 15 -2.70 -3.54 16.60
C PRO A 15 -4.09 -2.87 16.44
N PRO A 16 -4.94 -2.89 17.48
CA PRO A 16 -6.31 -2.38 17.38
C PRO A 16 -6.38 -0.89 16.99
N GLU A 17 -5.35 -0.12 17.31
CA GLU A 17 -5.22 1.28 16.90
C GLU A 17 -4.99 1.45 15.39
N ALA A 18 -4.27 0.51 14.76
CA ALA A 18 -4.05 0.53 13.32
C ALA A 18 -5.30 0.13 12.53
N LEU A 19 -6.19 -0.69 13.11
CA LEU A 19 -7.46 -1.08 12.48
C LEU A 19 -8.36 0.14 12.21
N GLU A 20 -8.46 1.07 13.17
CA GLU A 20 -9.27 2.28 12.96
C GLU A 20 -8.70 3.15 11.83
N LEU A 21 -7.37 3.27 11.75
CA LEU A 21 -6.69 4.00 10.68
C LEU A 21 -6.90 3.32 9.32
N LEU A 22 -6.89 1.98 9.26
CA LEU A 22 -7.16 1.23 8.03
C LEU A 22 -8.59 1.46 7.52
N VAL A 23 -9.57 1.57 8.41
CA VAL A 23 -10.96 1.90 8.01
C VAL A 23 -11.04 3.30 7.39
N ARG A 24 -10.30 4.28 7.92
CA ARG A 24 -10.23 5.63 7.33
C ARG A 24 -9.48 5.61 5.99
N LEU A 25 -8.40 4.84 5.91
CA LEU A 25 -7.61 4.66 4.69
C LEU A 25 -8.45 4.03 3.57
N LYS A 26 -9.36 3.11 3.90
CA LYS A 26 -10.33 2.53 2.96
C LYS A 26 -11.21 3.59 2.29
N TRP A 27 -11.77 4.52 3.05
CA TRP A 27 -12.55 5.62 2.49
C TRP A 27 -11.69 6.53 1.62
N GLY A 28 -10.43 6.76 2.01
CA GLY A 28 -9.44 7.46 1.20
C GLY A 28 -9.18 6.79 -0.14
N ILE A 29 -8.94 5.48 -0.15
CA ILE A 29 -8.67 4.71 -1.38
C ILE A 29 -9.90 4.70 -2.30
N LEU A 30 -11.11 4.56 -1.74
CA LEU A 30 -12.34 4.67 -2.55
C LEU A 30 -12.53 6.07 -3.15
N ALA A 31 -12.20 7.13 -2.39
CA ALA A 31 -12.22 8.49 -2.91
C ALA A 31 -11.14 8.69 -4.00
N LEU A 32 -9.96 8.10 -3.83
CA LEU A 32 -8.89 8.12 -4.82
C LEU A 32 -9.29 7.41 -6.13
N MET A 33 -9.95 6.26 -6.04
CA MET A 33 -10.51 5.57 -7.21
C MET A 33 -11.57 6.42 -7.92
N GLY A 34 -12.47 7.05 -7.17
CA GLY A 34 -13.52 7.91 -7.71
C GLY A 34 -12.96 9.16 -8.40
N THR A 35 -12.03 9.85 -7.75
CA THR A 35 -11.37 11.05 -8.30
C THR A 35 -10.47 10.70 -9.49
N GLY A 36 -9.75 9.58 -9.45
CA GLY A 36 -8.98 9.07 -10.58
C GLY A 36 -9.85 8.76 -11.80
N ALA A 37 -10.99 8.10 -11.61
CA ALA A 37 -11.94 7.85 -12.69
C ALA A 37 -12.55 9.14 -13.25
N ALA A 38 -12.93 10.07 -12.38
CA ALA A 38 -13.45 11.37 -12.80
C ALA A 38 -12.42 12.17 -13.61
N ARG A 39 -11.16 12.18 -13.16
CA ARG A 39 -10.04 12.81 -13.87
C ARG A 39 -9.82 12.18 -15.24
N PHE A 40 -9.83 10.86 -15.33
CA PHE A 40 -9.71 10.15 -16.60
C PHE A 40 -10.81 10.53 -17.58
N LEU A 41 -12.08 10.55 -17.13
CA LEU A 41 -13.22 10.94 -17.97
C LEU A 41 -13.13 12.40 -18.44
N LEU A 42 -12.73 13.32 -17.56
CA LEU A 42 -12.57 14.73 -17.90
C LEU A 42 -11.39 14.96 -18.86
N ALA A 43 -10.26 14.28 -18.64
CA ALA A 43 -9.10 14.34 -19.53
C ALA A 43 -9.41 13.76 -20.91
N ALA A 44 -10.18 12.67 -20.96
CA ALA A 44 -10.66 12.08 -22.21
C ALA A 44 -11.59 13.05 -22.96
N GLY A 45 -12.54 13.69 -22.26
CA GLY A 45 -13.45 14.67 -22.84
C GLY A 45 -12.76 15.93 -23.37
N ALA A 46 -11.67 16.36 -22.72
CA ALA A 46 -10.88 17.52 -23.12
C ALA A 46 -9.83 17.21 -24.21
N GLY A 47 -9.67 15.95 -24.62
CA GLY A 47 -8.64 15.53 -25.59
C GLY A 47 -7.20 15.58 -25.04
N GLY A 48 -7.03 15.78 -23.73
CA GLY A 48 -5.73 15.91 -23.04
C GLY A 48 -5.14 14.60 -22.54
N LEU A 49 -5.69 13.45 -22.96
CA LEU A 49 -5.39 12.14 -22.38
C LEU A 49 -3.88 11.80 -22.37
N ALA A 50 -3.14 12.18 -23.42
CA ALA A 50 -1.71 11.88 -23.52
C ALA A 50 -0.88 12.55 -22.41
N MET A 51 -1.27 13.75 -22.00
CA MET A 51 -0.59 14.49 -20.92
C MET A 51 -0.97 13.96 -19.54
N ASP A 52 -2.12 13.30 -19.40
CA ASP A 52 -2.63 12.74 -18.15
C ASP A 52 -2.42 11.23 -18.01
N LEU A 53 -1.94 10.55 -19.05
CA LEU A 53 -1.81 9.09 -19.06
C LEU A 53 -0.88 8.60 -17.96
N PHE A 54 0.27 9.27 -17.77
CA PHE A 54 1.24 8.88 -16.76
C PHE A 54 0.70 9.04 -15.34
N ALA A 55 0.09 10.19 -15.03
CA ALA A 55 -0.56 10.44 -13.74
C ALA A 55 -1.70 9.44 -13.49
N THR A 56 -2.50 9.13 -14.50
CA THR A 56 -3.60 8.16 -14.39
C THR A 56 -3.08 6.75 -14.11
N LEU A 57 -2.02 6.31 -14.80
CA LEU A 57 -1.39 5.01 -14.55
C LEU A 57 -0.80 4.94 -13.14
N GLN A 58 -0.21 6.03 -12.65
CA GLN A 58 0.34 6.11 -11.30
C GLN A 58 -0.77 6.00 -10.23
N ILE A 59 -1.86 6.77 -10.37
CA ILE A 59 -3.05 6.67 -9.50
C ILE A 59 -3.61 5.25 -9.54
N PHE A 60 -3.67 4.63 -10.73
CA PHE A 60 -4.14 3.28 -10.90
C PHE A 60 -3.26 2.25 -10.16
N LEU A 61 -1.93 2.39 -10.20
CA LEU A 61 -1.01 1.57 -9.42
C LEU A 61 -1.20 1.75 -7.91
N CYS A 62 -1.38 2.99 -7.45
CA CYS A 62 -1.72 3.28 -6.06
C CYS A 62 -3.04 2.60 -5.66
N CYS A 63 -4.07 2.64 -6.51
CA CYS A 63 -5.34 1.95 -6.27
C CYS A 63 -5.16 0.43 -6.18
N CYS A 64 -4.30 -0.16 -7.02
CA CYS A 64 -3.99 -1.59 -6.95
C CYS A 64 -3.33 -1.92 -5.60
N MET A 65 -2.28 -1.20 -5.21
CA MET A 65 -1.60 -1.40 -3.93
C MET A 65 -2.54 -1.21 -2.73
N GLY A 66 -3.42 -0.20 -2.79
CA GLY A 66 -4.47 0.01 -1.79
C GLY A 66 -5.48 -1.13 -1.70
N ALA A 67 -5.86 -1.73 -2.83
CA ALA A 67 -6.72 -2.92 -2.84
C ALA A 67 -6.03 -4.15 -2.22
N PHE A 68 -4.72 -4.34 -2.44
CA PHE A 68 -3.94 -5.41 -1.79
C PHE A 68 -3.77 -5.17 -0.28
N LEU A 69 -3.70 -3.90 0.14
CA LEU A 69 -3.65 -3.52 1.55
C LEU A 69 -4.95 -3.92 2.27
N LEU A 70 -6.10 -3.73 1.62
CA LEU A 70 -7.44 -3.97 2.16
C LEU A 70 -8.01 -5.34 1.79
N LYS A 71 -7.17 -6.36 1.58
CA LYS A 71 -7.62 -7.70 1.15
C LYS A 71 -8.62 -8.37 2.11
N GLU A 72 -8.63 -7.94 3.38
CA GLU A 72 -9.50 -8.47 4.43
C GLU A 72 -10.91 -7.86 4.40
N ASP A 73 -11.13 -6.80 3.61
CA ASP A 73 -12.44 -6.20 3.44
C ASP A 73 -13.33 -7.02 2.48
N GLU A 74 -14.48 -7.47 2.98
CA GLU A 74 -15.45 -8.27 2.21
C GLU A 74 -15.90 -7.56 0.92
N HIS A 75 -16.08 -6.23 0.97
CA HIS A 75 -16.49 -5.42 -0.18
C HIS A 75 -15.43 -5.32 -1.29
N LEU A 76 -14.14 -5.38 -0.95
CA LEU A 76 -13.03 -5.26 -1.91
C LEU A 76 -12.53 -6.64 -2.38
N SER A 77 -12.98 -7.72 -1.76
CA SER A 77 -12.56 -9.09 -2.09
C SER A 77 -12.71 -9.45 -3.58
N LYS A 78 -13.83 -9.07 -4.22
CA LYS A 78 -14.06 -9.32 -5.65
C LYS A 78 -13.13 -8.51 -6.55
N PHE A 79 -12.91 -7.25 -6.19
CA PHE A 79 -12.00 -6.37 -6.91
C PHE A 79 -10.56 -6.88 -6.79
N TYR A 80 -10.17 -7.30 -5.59
CA TYR A 80 -8.91 -7.97 -5.31
C TYR A 80 -8.73 -9.24 -6.16
N GLN A 81 -9.72 -10.14 -6.24
CA GLN A 81 -9.63 -11.34 -7.06
C GLN A 81 -9.42 -11.01 -8.55
N CYS A 82 -10.10 -9.98 -9.06
CA CYS A 82 -9.91 -9.51 -10.43
C CYS A 82 -8.49 -8.96 -10.65
N LEU A 83 -7.98 -8.14 -9.73
CA LEU A 83 -6.63 -7.58 -9.80
C LEU A 83 -5.53 -8.65 -9.67
N ALA A 84 -5.72 -9.60 -8.76
CA ALA A 84 -4.80 -10.70 -8.52
C ALA A 84 -4.70 -11.65 -9.72
N THR A 85 -5.79 -11.83 -10.47
CA THR A 85 -5.81 -12.68 -11.67
C THR A 85 -5.29 -11.98 -12.93
N SER A 86 -5.30 -10.65 -12.98
CA SER A 86 -4.93 -9.86 -14.15
C SER A 86 -3.53 -9.26 -14.05
N LEU A 87 -3.38 -8.18 -13.28
CA LEU A 87 -2.20 -7.30 -13.32
C LEU A 87 -1.18 -7.61 -12.22
N CYS A 88 -1.64 -8.10 -11.07
CA CYS A 88 -0.79 -8.28 -9.88
C CYS A 88 -0.66 -9.75 -9.48
N LYS A 89 -0.71 -10.66 -10.45
CA LYS A 89 -0.53 -12.10 -10.23
C LYS A 89 0.77 -12.40 -9.49
N MET A 90 1.85 -11.72 -9.87
CA MET A 90 3.15 -11.86 -9.23
C MET A 90 3.14 -11.42 -7.75
N CYS A 91 2.43 -10.33 -7.41
CA CYS A 91 2.31 -9.86 -6.02
C CYS A 91 1.48 -10.81 -5.17
N ALA A 92 0.40 -11.35 -5.74
CA ALA A 92 -0.46 -12.34 -5.08
C ALA A 92 0.29 -13.66 -4.81
N GLU A 93 1.06 -14.16 -5.79
CA GLU A 93 1.87 -15.39 -5.66
C GLU A 93 3.00 -15.25 -4.63
N GLN A 94 3.58 -14.06 -4.49
CA GLN A 94 4.61 -13.79 -3.48
C GLN A 94 4.05 -13.61 -2.06
N GLY A 95 2.72 -13.68 -1.88
CA GLY A 95 2.08 -13.44 -0.58
C GLY A 95 2.29 -12.01 -0.07
N GLN A 96 2.64 -11.06 -0.95
CA GLN A 96 2.80 -9.64 -0.61
C GLN A 96 1.43 -8.97 -0.59
N GLY A 97 0.72 -9.11 0.52
CA GLY A 97 -0.53 -8.39 0.79
C GLY A 97 -0.60 -7.95 2.24
N GLY A 98 -1.43 -6.94 2.51
CA GLY A 98 -1.49 -6.29 3.82
C GLY A 98 -0.41 -5.22 4.01
N MET A 99 0.10 -5.08 5.23
CA MET A 99 0.92 -3.93 5.65
C MET A 99 2.25 -3.76 4.90
N SER A 100 2.75 -4.79 4.21
CA SER A 100 3.94 -4.67 3.36
C SER A 100 3.74 -3.72 2.17
N CYS A 101 2.51 -3.57 1.69
CA CYS A 101 2.19 -2.68 0.57
C CYS A 101 2.04 -1.21 1.01
N LEU A 102 2.02 -0.94 2.32
CA LEU A 102 1.76 0.38 2.86
C LEU A 102 2.88 1.38 2.58
N MET A 103 4.14 0.94 2.69
CA MET A 103 5.30 1.77 2.39
C MET A 103 5.44 2.13 0.90
N PRO A 104 5.36 1.17 -0.05
CA PRO A 104 5.37 1.52 -1.46
C PRO A 104 4.15 2.35 -1.85
N LEU A 105 2.96 2.09 -1.28
CA LEU A 105 1.78 2.94 -1.47
C LEU A 105 2.08 4.39 -1.04
N LEU A 106 2.60 4.60 0.16
CA LEU A 106 2.94 5.93 0.67
C LEU A 106 3.96 6.66 -0.22
N ILE A 107 5.04 5.98 -0.62
CA ILE A 107 6.07 6.59 -1.46
C ILE A 107 5.49 6.95 -2.83
N CYS A 108 4.73 6.05 -3.44
CA CYS A 108 4.10 6.29 -4.74
C CYS A 108 3.08 7.42 -4.69
N ASP A 109 2.29 7.51 -3.62
CA ASP A 109 1.27 8.54 -3.44
C ASP A 109 1.89 9.92 -3.21
N VAL A 110 2.92 10.02 -2.36
CA VAL A 110 3.67 11.27 -2.14
C VAL A 110 4.37 11.74 -3.42
N LEU A 111 5.01 10.83 -4.16
CA LEU A 111 5.62 11.19 -5.45
C LEU A 111 4.56 11.65 -6.45
N ASN A 112 3.41 10.99 -6.50
CA ASN A 112 2.32 11.39 -7.38
C ASN A 112 1.80 12.78 -7.03
N LEU A 113 1.56 13.05 -5.74
CA LEU A 113 1.13 14.34 -5.24
C LEU A 113 2.13 15.44 -5.62
N VAL A 114 3.43 15.20 -5.45
CA VAL A 114 4.48 16.17 -5.83
C VAL A 114 4.48 16.43 -7.33
N PHE A 115 4.35 15.39 -8.17
CA PHE A 115 4.28 15.57 -9.62
C PHE A 115 3.01 16.29 -10.05
N ASP A 116 1.87 15.99 -9.44
CA ASP A 116 0.62 16.68 -9.71
C ASP A 116 0.71 18.16 -9.31
N VAL A 117 1.25 18.49 -8.14
CA VAL A 117 1.51 19.89 -7.75
C VAL A 117 2.41 20.57 -8.80
N PHE A 118 3.54 19.95 -9.16
CA PHE A 118 4.53 20.59 -10.02
C PHE A 118 4.05 20.77 -11.47
N GLN A 119 3.42 19.74 -12.05
CA GLN A 119 3.00 19.75 -13.45
C GLN A 119 1.67 20.48 -13.64
N LYS A 120 0.79 20.48 -12.64
CA LYS A 120 -0.60 20.91 -12.81
C LYS A 120 -0.93 22.25 -12.19
N ILE A 121 -0.01 22.86 -11.44
CA ILE A 121 -0.18 24.23 -10.92
C ILE A 121 -0.51 25.24 -12.03
N ALA A 122 0.04 25.05 -13.24
CA ALA A 122 -0.25 25.87 -14.41
C ALA A 122 -1.68 25.70 -14.96
N TYR A 123 -2.32 24.56 -14.69
CA TYR A 123 -3.64 24.18 -15.23
C TYR A 123 -4.79 24.39 -14.24
N ILE A 124 -4.51 24.84 -13.01
CA ILE A 124 -5.54 25.11 -11.98
C ILE A 124 -6.58 26.13 -12.46
N GLY A 125 -6.21 27.07 -13.33
CA GLY A 125 -7.12 28.11 -13.83
C GLY A 125 -8.20 27.64 -14.81
N ILE A 126 -8.15 26.40 -15.31
CA ILE A 126 -9.10 25.90 -16.32
C ILE A 126 -10.23 25.14 -15.63
N MET A 127 -11.38 25.78 -15.43
CA MET A 127 -12.59 25.10 -14.97
C MET A 127 -13.25 24.33 -16.12
N PRO A 128 -13.81 23.11 -15.90
CA PRO A 128 -14.04 22.42 -14.62
C PRO A 128 -12.89 21.50 -14.14
N TYR A 129 -11.84 21.35 -14.94
CA TYR A 129 -10.73 20.42 -14.69
C TYR A 129 -9.99 20.74 -13.38
N GLY A 130 -9.79 22.03 -13.06
CA GLY A 130 -9.13 22.46 -11.83
C GLY A 130 -9.80 21.96 -10.54
N ILE A 131 -11.13 21.86 -10.50
CA ILE A 131 -11.85 21.37 -9.31
C ILE A 131 -11.60 19.88 -9.11
N ALA A 132 -11.69 19.09 -10.19
CA ALA A 132 -11.39 17.66 -10.14
C ALA A 132 -9.93 17.40 -9.74
N LEU A 133 -9.02 18.26 -10.20
CA LEU A 133 -7.62 18.18 -9.85
C LEU A 133 -7.37 18.46 -8.36
N LEU A 134 -7.95 19.52 -7.81
CA LEU A 134 -7.86 19.82 -6.38
C LEU A 134 -8.49 18.71 -5.52
N ALA A 135 -9.61 18.14 -5.97
CA ALA A 135 -10.23 17.00 -5.29
C ALA A 135 -9.32 15.76 -5.29
N SER A 136 -8.62 15.49 -6.41
CA SER A 136 -7.62 14.42 -6.51
C SER A 136 -6.47 14.66 -5.54
N MET A 137 -5.88 15.87 -5.53
CA MET A 137 -4.78 16.22 -4.64
C MET A 137 -5.18 16.12 -3.16
N ALA A 138 -6.42 16.51 -2.83
CA ALA A 138 -6.94 16.36 -1.48
C ALA A 138 -7.13 14.88 -1.09
N ALA A 139 -7.58 14.03 -2.02
CA ALA A 139 -7.72 12.60 -1.81
C ALA A 139 -6.36 11.91 -1.60
N GLU A 140 -5.36 12.23 -2.43
CA GLU A 140 -3.99 11.75 -2.29
C GLU A 140 -3.36 12.22 -0.97
N GLY A 141 -3.47 13.51 -0.65
CA GLY A 141 -2.99 14.05 0.62
C GLY A 141 -3.64 13.35 1.82
N TYR A 142 -4.93 13.03 1.74
CA TYR A 142 -5.66 12.27 2.76
C TYR A 142 -5.12 10.84 2.88
N VAL A 143 -4.97 10.12 1.77
CA VAL A 143 -4.45 8.74 1.74
C VAL A 143 -3.02 8.70 2.27
N ALA A 144 -2.13 9.57 1.79
CA ALA A 144 -0.75 9.68 2.26
C ALA A 144 -0.66 9.96 3.77
N TYR A 145 -1.50 10.88 4.28
CA TYR A 145 -1.52 11.20 5.71
C TYR A 145 -1.93 10.01 6.58
N TYR A 146 -3.01 9.31 6.23
CA TYR A 146 -3.47 8.14 6.98
C TYR A 146 -2.56 6.93 6.80
N ALA A 147 -1.97 6.75 5.61
CA ALA A 147 -0.95 5.73 5.38
C ALA A 147 0.29 6.00 6.25
N TYR A 148 0.73 7.26 6.39
CA TYR A 148 1.86 7.61 7.25
C TYR A 148 1.56 7.36 8.73
N GLN A 149 0.37 7.74 9.19
CA GLN A 149 -0.09 7.46 10.55
C GLN A 149 -0.09 5.95 10.83
N ALA A 150 -0.68 5.15 9.94
CA ALA A 150 -0.72 3.69 10.08
C ALA A 150 0.69 3.08 10.04
N TYR A 151 1.57 3.58 9.17
CA TYR A 151 2.97 3.16 9.12
C TYR A 151 3.67 3.41 10.45
N ARG A 152 3.53 4.61 10.98
CA ARG A 152 4.18 5.05 12.21
C ARG A 152 3.72 4.23 13.42
N VAL A 153 2.41 4.02 13.59
CA VAL A 153 1.85 3.19 14.68
C VAL A 153 2.43 1.78 14.62
N CYS A 154 2.52 1.19 13.43
CA CYS A 154 3.08 -0.14 13.28
C CYS A 154 4.60 -0.19 13.52
N GLN A 155 5.33 0.84 13.11
CA GLN A 155 6.76 0.95 13.38
C GLN A 155 7.06 1.08 14.88
N GLU A 156 6.29 1.90 15.60
CA GLU A 156 6.42 2.09 17.05
C GLU A 156 6.21 0.75 17.79
N HIS A 157 5.17 -0.01 17.43
CA HIS A 157 4.92 -1.34 18.02
C HIS A 157 6.07 -2.33 17.78
N MET A 158 6.68 -2.33 16.59
CA MET A 158 7.81 -3.21 16.28
C MET A 158 9.08 -2.84 17.04
N SER A 159 9.35 -1.54 17.16
CA SER A 159 10.51 -1.04 17.92
C SER A 159 10.41 -1.40 19.41
N GLY A 160 9.21 -1.37 19.99
CA GLY A 160 8.98 -1.75 21.39
C GLY A 160 9.24 -3.23 21.68
N VAL A 161 8.79 -4.13 20.79
CA VAL A 161 9.01 -5.58 20.95
C VAL A 161 10.50 -5.94 20.83
N SER A 162 11.23 -5.26 19.95
CA SER A 162 12.66 -5.47 19.74
C SER A 162 13.49 -5.04 20.96
N ALA A 163 13.11 -3.94 21.61
CA ALA A 163 13.79 -3.41 22.78
C ALA A 163 13.59 -4.29 24.04
N GLN A 164 12.45 -4.97 24.15
CA GLN A 164 12.14 -5.79 25.32
C GLN A 164 12.70 -7.22 25.26
N GLY A 165 13.16 -7.67 24.09
CA GLY A 165 13.81 -8.98 23.89
C GLY A 165 15.35 -8.99 24.01
N GLY A 166 15.99 -7.82 24.10
CA GLY A 166 17.45 -7.69 24.11
C GLY A 166 18.13 -8.00 25.45
N ASP A 167 17.38 -8.06 26.55
CA ASP A 167 17.93 -8.30 27.90
C ASP A 167 17.85 -9.77 28.37
N MET A 168 17.43 -10.71 27.50
CA MET A 168 17.38 -12.15 27.82
C MET A 168 18.38 -13.03 27.04
N GLU A 169 19.40 -12.46 26.39
CA GLU A 169 20.49 -13.22 25.74
C GLU A 169 21.88 -12.95 26.36
N MET A 170 21.95 -12.99 27.69
CA MET A 170 23.19 -13.35 28.40
C MET A 170 22.89 -14.26 29.59
N GLN A 171 22.16 -15.35 29.36
CA GLN A 171 22.21 -16.50 30.27
C GLN A 171 22.70 -17.71 29.48
N GLY A 172 24.02 -17.85 29.51
CA GLY A 172 24.74 -18.98 28.93
C GLY A 172 24.29 -20.32 29.50
N GLY A 173 24.42 -21.36 28.69
CA GLY A 173 24.24 -22.73 29.12
C GLY A 173 24.20 -23.66 27.91
N GLY A 174 25.37 -24.17 27.52
CA GLY A 174 25.52 -25.05 26.37
C GLY A 174 24.61 -26.28 26.38
N GLY A 175 24.14 -26.66 25.20
CA GLY A 175 23.28 -27.82 25.02
C GLY A 175 23.21 -28.27 23.57
N SER A 176 24.17 -29.11 23.19
CA SER A 176 24.13 -30.16 22.16
C SER A 176 23.43 -29.91 20.83
N VAL A 177 24.27 -29.83 19.80
CA VAL A 177 23.96 -30.07 18.38
C VAL A 177 23.28 -31.43 18.21
N ASN A 178 21.97 -31.45 17.95
CA ASN A 178 21.29 -32.60 17.35
C ASN A 178 21.23 -32.43 15.83
N LEU A 179 22.35 -32.78 15.20
CA LEU A 179 22.39 -33.19 13.80
C LEU A 179 21.66 -34.55 13.74
N PHE A 180 20.38 -34.58 13.33
CA PHE A 180 19.67 -35.68 12.65
C PHE A 180 18.16 -35.62 12.91
N SER A 181 17.38 -35.38 11.84
CA SER A 181 16.13 -36.06 11.46
C SER A 181 15.47 -35.18 10.38
N GLY A 182 15.44 -35.51 9.10
CA GLY A 182 15.10 -36.81 8.51
C GLY A 182 13.58 -36.90 8.35
N SER A 183 13.12 -37.13 7.10
CA SER A 183 11.72 -37.36 6.65
C SER A 183 10.90 -36.07 6.46
N GLY A 184 10.31 -35.72 5.31
CA GLY A 184 9.74 -36.54 4.25
C GLY A 184 8.22 -36.69 4.47
N GLN A 185 7.41 -35.85 3.80
CA GLN A 185 5.96 -36.03 3.52
C GLN A 185 5.53 -34.86 2.61
N ARG A 186 5.28 -35.00 1.29
CA ARG A 186 4.16 -35.68 0.58
C ARG A 186 2.78 -35.46 1.21
N LEU A 187 1.92 -34.74 0.49
CA LEU A 187 0.54 -35.08 0.07
C LEU A 187 -0.12 -33.76 -0.42
N GLY A 188 -0.55 -33.66 -1.68
CA GLY A 188 -1.87 -34.13 -2.14
C GLY A 188 -2.89 -33.02 -1.84
N SER A 189 -3.61 -32.39 -2.77
CA SER A 189 -4.16 -32.84 -4.05
C SER A 189 -4.45 -31.62 -4.92
#